data_AF-A0A257K9D2-F1
#
_entry.id   AF-A0A257K9D2-F1
#
_cell.length_a   1.000
_cell.length_b   1.000
_cell.length_c   1.000
_cell.angle_alpha   90.00
_cell.angle_beta   90.00
_cell.angle_gamma   90.00
#
_symmetry.space_group_name_H-M   'P 1'
#
loop_
_entity.id
_entity.type
_entity.pdbx_description
1 polymer ?
#
loop_
_entity_poly.entity_id
_entity_poly.type
_entity_poly.pdbx_seq_one_letter_code
_entity_poly.pdbx_strand_id
1 'polypeptide(L)'
;MVQLQHSGGKSTVYAHLSRMDVRKGQRIEQGQRIGAVGATGWATGPHLHFEFRVNGQFQDPLKVARAAESIRIDAAAKPQFMQKAAVAQRQLAAAESMTAFRGDAE
;
A
#
# COMPACT_ATOMS: atom_id res chain seq x y z
N MET A 1 18.64 0.05 5.07
CA MET A 1 17.51 0.75 4.41
C MET A 1 16.40 -0.26 4.15
N VAL A 2 15.17 0.21 4.00
CA VAL A 2 14.03 -0.63 3.56
C VAL A 2 13.54 -0.11 2.21
N GLN A 3 13.32 -1.01 1.25
CA GLN A 3 12.68 -0.69 -0.02
C GLN A 3 11.38 -1.47 -0.12
N LEU A 4 10.27 -0.77 -0.40
CA LEU A 4 8.97 -1.36 -0.62
C LEU A 4 8.61 -1.30 -2.10
N GLN A 5 8.24 -2.44 -2.68
CA GLN A 5 7.62 -2.48 -4.01
C GLN A 5 6.11 -2.29 -3.86
N HIS A 6 5.55 -1.45 -4.73
CA HIS A 6 4.12 -1.20 -4.85
C HIS A 6 3.63 -1.63 -6.24
N SER A 7 2.32 -1.62 -6.45
CA SER A 7 1.73 -1.89 -7.77
C SER A 7 2.14 -0.82 -8.81
N GLY A 8 2.09 -1.21 -10.09
CA GLY A 8 2.32 -0.29 -11.21
C GLY A 8 3.77 0.21 -11.33
N GLY A 9 4.76 -0.61 -10.99
CA GLY A 9 6.18 -0.28 -11.14
C GLY A 9 6.70 0.77 -10.15
N LYS A 10 5.93 1.07 -9.10
CA LYS A 10 6.27 2.07 -8.08
C LYS A 10 7.08 1.43 -6.96
N SER A 11 8.00 2.18 -6.37
CA SER A 11 8.68 1.76 -5.14
C SER A 11 9.01 2.94 -4.24
N THR A 12 9.13 2.70 -2.95
CA THR A 12 9.60 3.69 -1.98
C THR A 12 10.82 3.19 -1.23
N VAL A 13 11.71 4.11 -0.87
CA VAL A 13 12.93 3.82 -0.09
C VAL A 13 12.88 4.60 1.21
N TYR A 14 13.29 3.94 2.30
CA TYR A 14 13.40 4.49 3.64
C TYR A 14 14.84 4.22 4.13
N ALA A 15 15.69 5.25 4.09
CA ALA A 15 17.09 5.16 4.49
C ALA A 15 17.37 5.85 5.84
N HIS A 16 18.61 5.76 6.30
CA HIS A 16 19.10 6.26 7.60
C HIS A 16 18.42 5.65 8.85
N LEU A 17 17.64 4.57 8.70
CA LEU A 17 16.94 3.92 9.81
C LEU A 17 17.91 3.43 10.88
N SER A 18 17.55 3.61 12.16
CA SER A 18 18.26 3.03 13.31
C SER A 18 17.89 1.57 13.54
N ARG A 19 16.67 1.19 13.16
CA ARG A 19 16.12 -0.16 13.31
C ARG A 19 15.15 -0.47 12.18
N MET A 20 15.16 -1.72 11.73
CA MET A 20 14.23 -2.26 10.73
C MET A 20 13.31 -3.26 11.43
N ASP A 21 11.99 -3.03 11.36
CA ASP A 21 10.97 -3.85 12.03
C ASP A 21 10.31 -4.86 11.05
N VAL A 22 10.89 -5.04 9.87
CA VAL A 22 10.37 -5.84 8.76
C VAL A 22 11.46 -6.71 8.13
N ARG A 23 11.03 -7.73 7.39
CA ARG A 23 11.93 -8.65 6.64
C ARG A 23 11.63 -8.65 5.13
N LYS A 24 12.60 -9.10 4.34
CA LYS A 24 12.45 -9.26 2.88
C LYS A 24 11.28 -10.20 2.56
N GLY A 25 10.45 -9.80 1.58
CA GLY A 25 9.29 -10.57 1.15
C GLY A 25 8.04 -10.40 2.03
N GLN A 26 8.13 -9.65 3.14
CA GLN A 26 6.98 -9.36 3.97
C GLN A 26 5.98 -8.46 3.24
N ARG A 27 4.70 -8.84 3.24
CA ARG A 27 3.61 -7.98 2.77
C ARG A 27 3.34 -6.90 3.82
N ILE A 28 3.20 -5.66 3.37
CA ILE A 28 3.04 -4.48 4.22
C ILE A 28 1.77 -3.75 3.81
N GLU A 29 0.98 -3.34 4.79
CA GLU A 29 -0.19 -2.49 4.57
C GLU A 29 0.17 -1.00 4.69
N GLN A 30 -0.60 -0.15 4.03
CA GLN A 30 -0.43 1.29 4.16
C GLN A 30 -0.64 1.72 5.61
N GLY A 31 0.30 2.50 6.16
CA GLY A 31 0.27 2.96 7.55
C GLY A 31 0.95 2.01 8.55
N GLN A 32 1.34 0.80 8.11
CA GLN A 32 2.11 -0.11 8.96
C GLN A 32 3.52 0.46 9.25
N ARG A 33 3.94 0.36 10.51
CA ARG A 33 5.30 0.74 10.92
C ARG A 33 6.32 -0.27 10.38
N ILE A 34 7.38 0.25 9.77
CA ILE A 34 8.44 -0.58 9.14
C ILE A 34 9.82 -0.42 9.79
N GLY A 35 9.98 0.50 10.74
CA GLY A 35 11.25 0.77 11.41
C GLY A 35 11.24 2.06 12.21
N ALA A 36 12.43 2.48 12.65
CA ALA A 36 12.66 3.71 13.40
C ALA A 36 13.70 4.61 12.70
N VAL A 37 13.48 5.92 12.77
CA VAL A 37 14.43 6.94 12.27
C VAL A 37 15.76 6.83 13.00
N GLY A 38 16.84 7.14 12.30
CA GLY A 38 18.18 7.17 12.84
C GLY A 38 19.10 8.07 12.00
N ALA A 39 20.40 7.81 12.10
CA ALA A 39 21.44 8.51 11.35
C ALA A 39 22.45 7.52 10.75
N THR A 40 22.01 6.33 10.35
CA THR A 40 22.91 5.30 9.78
C THR A 40 23.38 5.67 8.37
N GLY A 41 24.60 5.27 8.00
CA GLY A 41 25.19 5.59 6.70
C GLY A 41 25.67 7.04 6.60
N TRP A 42 25.54 7.64 5.42
CA TRP A 42 25.95 9.02 5.19
C TRP A 42 24.82 9.99 5.59
N ALA A 43 24.83 10.42 6.86
CA ALA A 43 23.84 11.32 7.43
C ALA A 43 24.52 12.31 8.37
N THR A 44 24.08 13.58 8.36
CA THR A 44 24.59 14.62 9.26
C THR A 44 23.93 14.62 10.64
N GLY A 45 22.80 13.94 10.78
CA GLY A 45 22.03 13.80 12.02
C GLY A 45 20.78 12.95 11.83
N PRO A 46 19.97 12.72 12.88
CA PRO A 46 18.79 11.87 12.79
C PRO A 46 17.71 12.45 11.88
N HIS A 47 17.45 11.79 10.75
CA HIS A 47 16.39 12.16 9.82
C HIS A 47 15.99 10.95 8.95
N LEU A 48 14.85 11.07 8.27
CA LEU A 48 14.42 10.07 7.28
C LEU A 48 14.76 10.57 5.88
N HIS A 49 15.60 9.81 5.16
CA HIS A 49 15.72 9.96 3.72
C HIS A 49 14.67 9.09 3.05
N PHE A 50 13.69 9.74 2.43
CA PHE A 50 12.56 9.11 1.77
C PHE A 50 12.62 9.35 0.26
N GLU A 51 12.44 8.29 -0.51
CA GLU A 51 12.39 8.38 -1.97
C GLU A 51 11.13 7.74 -2.51
N PHE A 52 10.62 8.31 -3.59
CA PHE A 52 9.59 7.70 -4.43
C PHE A 52 10.18 7.45 -5.81
N ARG A 53 10.01 6.24 -6.34
CA ARG A 53 10.50 5.86 -7.67
C ARG A 53 9.38 5.26 -8.51
N VAL A 54 9.33 5.62 -9.78
CA VAL A 54 8.45 5.02 -10.80
C VAL A 54 9.34 4.42 -11.87
N ASN A 55 9.22 3.11 -12.09
CA ASN A 55 10.07 2.36 -13.04
C ASN A 55 11.57 2.61 -12.82
N GLY A 56 11.98 2.68 -11.54
CA GLY A 56 13.36 2.92 -11.12
C GLY A 56 13.80 4.39 -11.12
N GLN A 57 13.04 5.31 -11.72
CA GLN A 57 13.38 6.74 -11.78
C GLN A 57 12.83 7.50 -10.57
N PHE A 58 13.67 8.36 -9.98
CA PHE A 58 13.27 9.25 -8.89
C PHE A 58 12.16 10.20 -9.30
N GLN A 59 11.19 10.35 -8.42
CA GLN A 59 10.10 11.31 -8.55
C GLN A 59 10.07 12.19 -7.31
N ASP A 60 9.69 13.45 -7.48
CA ASP A 60 9.41 14.36 -6.38
C ASP A 60 8.24 13.79 -5.54
N PRO A 61 8.48 13.37 -4.29
CA PRO A 61 7.44 12.72 -3.50
C PRO A 61 6.25 13.63 -3.18
N LEU A 62 6.46 14.96 -3.12
CA LEU A 62 5.37 15.90 -2.84
C LEU A 62 4.41 16.03 -4.03
N LYS A 63 4.94 15.95 -5.26
CA LYS A 63 4.09 15.92 -6.46
C LYS A 63 3.26 14.64 -6.51
N VAL A 64 3.87 13.50 -6.16
CA VAL A 64 3.16 12.22 -6.10
C VAL A 64 2.10 12.22 -5.00
N ALA A 65 2.41 12.73 -3.81
CA ALA A 65 1.48 12.80 -2.70
C ALA A 65 0.24 13.66 -3.00
N ARG A 66 0.42 14.81 -3.66
CA ARG A 66 -0.70 15.66 -4.10
C ARG A 66 -1.58 14.99 -5.14
N ALA A 67 -0.97 14.28 -6.10
CA ALA A 67 -1.73 13.53 -7.11
C ALA A 67 -2.46 12.30 -6.51
N ALA A 68 -1.97 11.79 -5.38
CA ALA A 68 -2.59 10.69 -4.64
C ALA A 68 -3.68 11.14 -3.66
N GLU A 69 -3.98 12.44 -3.58
CA GLU A 69 -5.06 12.95 -2.75
C GLU A 69 -6.38 12.35 -3.22
N SER A 70 -7.02 11.58 -2.34
CA SER A 70 -8.22 10.83 -2.70
C SER A 70 -9.37 11.79 -3.02
N ILE A 71 -10.13 11.46 -4.06
CA ILE A 71 -11.42 12.11 -4.30
C ILE A 71 -12.29 11.82 -3.07
N ARG A 72 -12.53 12.85 -2.26
CA ARG A 72 -13.42 12.73 -1.11
C ARG A 72 -14.84 12.53 -1.62
N ILE A 73 -15.40 11.36 -1.35
CA ILE A 73 -16.81 11.08 -1.61
C ILE A 73 -17.63 11.79 -0.51
N ASP A 74 -18.73 12.43 -0.90
CA ASP A 74 -19.67 13.02 0.05
C ASP A 74 -20.12 11.97 1.09
N ALA A 75 -20.08 12.33 2.37
CA ALA A 75 -20.55 11.48 3.45
C ALA A 75 -22.02 11.05 3.25
N ALA A 76 -22.83 11.88 2.60
CA ALA A 76 -24.21 11.55 2.25
C ALA A 76 -24.33 10.35 1.29
N ALA A 77 -23.31 10.07 0.47
CA ALA A 77 -23.29 8.91 -0.43
C ALA A 77 -22.90 7.60 0.28
N LYS A 78 -22.42 7.66 1.53
CA LYS A 78 -21.97 6.48 2.29
C LYS A 78 -23.04 5.38 2.41
N PRO A 79 -24.32 5.67 2.75
CA PRO A 79 -25.32 4.62 2.84
C PRO A 79 -25.57 3.90 1.51
N GLN A 80 -25.63 4.65 0.41
CA GLN A 80 -25.82 4.10 -0.94
C GLN A 80 -24.63 3.23 -1.37
N PHE A 81 -23.41 3.70 -1.10
CA PHE A 81 -22.19 2.93 -1.35
C PHE A 81 -22.21 1.59 -0.60
N MET A 82 -22.53 1.61 0.71
CA MET A 82 -22.58 0.40 1.54
C MET A 82 -23.62 -0.60 1.05
N GLN A 83 -24.81 -0.12 0.61
CA GLN A 83 -25.82 -0.98 0.03
C GLN A 83 -25.34 -1.67 -1.26
N LYS A 84 -24.73 -0.91 -2.18
CA LYS A 84 -24.17 -1.48 -3.42
C LYS A 84 -23.04 -2.47 -3.13
N ALA A 85 -22.15 -2.16 -2.21
CA ALA A 85 -21.07 -3.05 -1.79
C ALA A 85 -21.61 -4.36 -1.20
N ALA A 86 -22.63 -4.31 -0.35
CA ALA A 86 -23.25 -5.50 0.24
C ALA A 86 -23.95 -6.40 -0.80
N VAL A 87 -24.51 -5.82 -1.87
CA VAL A 87 -25.06 -6.62 -2.98
C VAL A 87 -23.92 -7.29 -3.76
N ALA A 88 -22.87 -6.55 -4.11
CA ALA A 88 -21.73 -7.09 -4.85
C ALA A 88 -21.01 -8.22 -4.07
N GLN A 89 -20.81 -8.06 -2.76
CA GLN A 89 -20.23 -9.09 -1.91
C GLN A 89 -21.05 -10.38 -1.91
N ARG A 90 -22.39 -10.28 -1.83
CA ARG A 90 -23.28 -11.44 -1.91
C ARG A 90 -23.20 -12.15 -3.27
N GLN A 91 -23.08 -11.39 -4.36
CA GLN A 91 -22.92 -11.96 -5.70
C GLN A 91 -21.59 -12.69 -5.86
N LEU A 92 -20.49 -12.12 -5.35
CA LEU A 92 -19.17 -12.76 -5.35
C LEU A 92 -19.17 -14.05 -4.53
N ALA A 93 -19.73 -14.03 -3.31
CA ALA A 93 -19.82 -15.22 -2.46
C ALA A 93 -20.64 -16.35 -3.12
N ALA A 94 -21.74 -16.00 -3.82
CA ALA A 94 -22.53 -16.98 -4.56
C ALA A 94 -21.79 -17.53 -5.80
N ALA A 95 -20.97 -16.73 -6.48
CA ALA A 95 -20.15 -17.20 -7.60
C ALA A 95 -19.01 -18.12 -7.14
N GLU A 96 -18.38 -17.82 -6.00
CA GLU A 96 -17.35 -18.67 -5.39
C GLU A 96 -17.92 -20.04 -5.01
N SER A 97 -19.11 -20.10 -4.39
CA SER A 97 -19.72 -21.39 -4.01
C SER A 97 -20.13 -22.25 -5.21
N MET A 98 -20.60 -21.63 -6.30
CA MET A 98 -20.91 -22.33 -7.55
C MET A 98 -19.66 -22.90 -8.26
N THR A 99 -18.52 -22.23 -8.11
CA THR A 99 -17.25 -22.69 -8.69
C THR A 99 -16.64 -23.81 -7.85
N ALA A 100 -16.74 -23.73 -6.52
CA ALA A 100 -16.32 -24.80 -5.60
C ALA A 100 -17.12 -26.09 -5.85
N PHE A 101 -18.44 -26.00 -6.01
CA PHE A 101 -19.30 -27.16 -6.30
C PHE A 101 -18.99 -27.84 -7.64
N ARG A 102 -18.37 -27.13 -8.60
CA ARG A 102 -17.95 -27.68 -9.90
C ARG A 102 -16.56 -28.34 -9.85
N GLY A 103 -15.72 -27.99 -8.87
CA GLY A 103 -14.38 -28.57 -8.69
C GLY A 103 -14.38 -29.93 -7.98
N ASP A 104 -15.45 -30.27 -7.26
CA ASP A 104 -15.60 -31.55 -6.56
C ASP A 104 -16.21 -32.67 -7.43
N ALA A 105 -16.42 -32.40 -8.72
CA ALA A 105 -17.07 -33.31 -9.69
C ALA A 105 -16.07 -33.94 -10.69
N GLU A 106 -14.77 -33.89 -10.43
CA GLU A 106 -13.70 -34.48 -11.25
C GLU A 106 -12.84 -35.46 -10.45
#